data_AF-A0A9P7EAZ6-F1
#
_entry.id   AF-A0A9P7EAZ6-F1
#
_cell.length_a   1.000
_cell.length_b   1.000
_cell.length_c   1.000
_cell.angle_alpha   90.00
_cell.angle_beta   90.00
_cell.angle_gamma   90.00
#
_symmetry.space_group_name_H-M   'P 1'
#
loop_
_entity.id
_entity.type
_entity.pdbx_description
1 polymer ?
#
loop_
_entity_poly.entity_id
_entity_poly.type
_entity_poly.pdbx_seq_one_letter_code
_entity_poly.pdbx_strand_id
1 'polypeptide(L)' 'IILLSPEQLESSGFRTVMNIKAFATRLCIMVVDEAHLIDLWGLSIRPSYKKIGWIRSRARRHVPMFAVTATLQKK' A
#
# COMPACT_ATOMS: atom_id res chain seq x y z
N ILE A 1 -6.96 -7.26 -11.73
CA ILE A 1 -5.83 -6.90 -10.83
C ILE A 1 -5.43 -5.46 -11.15
N ILE A 2 -5.12 -4.64 -10.15
CA ILE A 2 -4.69 -3.24 -10.35
C ILE A 2 -3.29 -3.13 -9.74
N LEU A 3 -2.32 -2.68 -10.54
CA LEU A 3 -0.96 -2.43 -10.09
C LEU A 3 -0.75 -0.93 -9.99
N LEU A 4 -0.21 -0.49 -8.85
CA LEU A 4 0.03 0.92 -8.58
C LEU A 4 1.41 1.09 -7.98
N SER A 5 2.09 2.16 -8.39
CA SER A 5 3.23 2.66 -7.67
C SER A 5 2.79 3.29 -6.34
N PRO A 6 3.64 3.32 -5.31
CA PRO A 6 3.32 3.97 -4.04
C PRO A 6 3.02 5.48 -4.19
N GLU A 7 3.59 6.18 -5.18
CA GLU A 7 3.29 7.59 -5.46
C GLU A 7 1.83 7.77 -5.93
N GLN A 8 1.32 6.83 -6.73
CA GLN A 8 -0.06 6.89 -7.22
C GLN A 8 -1.08 6.74 -6.09
N LEU A 9 -0.71 6.08 -5.01
CA LEU A 9 -1.56 5.92 -3.83
C LEU A 9 -1.78 7.24 -3.09
N GLU A 10 -0.91 8.22 -3.29
CA GLU A 10 -1.06 9.56 -2.73
C GLU A 10 -2.01 10.44 -3.54
N SER A 11 -2.20 10.12 -4.82
CA SER A 11 -2.97 10.93 -5.76
C SER A 11 -4.43 11.11 -5.34
N SER A 12 -4.99 12.28 -5.64
CA SER A 12 -6.42 12.56 -5.42
C SER A 12 -7.33 11.55 -6.14
N GLY A 13 -6.92 11.10 -7.34
CA GLY A 13 -7.64 10.09 -8.11
C GLY A 13 -7.79 8.76 -7.36
N PHE A 14 -6.71 8.24 -6.79
CA PHE A 14 -6.78 7.00 -6.01
C PHE A 14 -7.67 7.14 -4.77
N ARG A 15 -7.58 8.30 -4.08
CA ARG A 15 -8.45 8.61 -2.94
C ARG A 15 -9.93 8.60 -3.31
N THR A 16 -10.27 9.20 -4.45
CA THR A 16 -11.63 9.18 -4.99
C THR A 16 -12.09 7.77 -5.29
N VAL A 17 -11.27 6.95 -5.95
CA VAL A 17 -11.59 5.55 -6.28
C VAL A 17 -11.85 4.73 -5.02
N MET A 18 -11.05 4.89 -3.96
CA MET A 18 -11.24 4.20 -2.68
C MET A 18 -12.58 4.53 -2.00
N ASN A 19 -13.14 5.73 -2.25
CA ASN A 19 -14.43 6.15 -1.71
C ASN A 19 -15.62 5.64 -2.54
N ILE A 20 -15.41 5.12 -3.75
CA ILE A 20 -16.49 4.55 -4.56
C ILE A 20 -16.95 3.24 -3.92
N LYS A 21 -18.20 3.19 -3.45
CA LYS A 21 -18.77 2.01 -2.76
C LYS A 21 -18.64 0.74 -3.59
N ALA A 22 -18.87 0.81 -4.90
CA ALA A 22 -18.73 -0.32 -5.81
C ALA A 22 -17.28 -0.82 -5.92
N PHE A 23 -16.29 0.07 -5.80
CA PHE A 23 -14.89 -0.33 -5.76
C PHE A 23 -14.54 -0.96 -4.40
N ALA A 24 -14.86 -0.26 -3.31
CA ALA A 24 -14.53 -0.69 -1.94
C ALA A 24 -15.18 -2.02 -1.54
N THR A 25 -16.35 -2.36 -2.10
CA THR A 25 -17.03 -3.66 -1.87
C THR A 25 -16.38 -4.83 -2.62
N ARG A 26 -15.64 -4.55 -3.70
CA ARG A 26 -14.99 -5.56 -4.54
C ARG A 26 -13.50 -5.70 -4.27
N LEU A 27 -12.93 -4.87 -3.38
CA LEU A 27 -11.53 -4.97 -3.00
C LEU A 27 -11.34 -6.20 -2.10
N CYS A 28 -10.78 -7.27 -2.66
CA CYS A 28 -10.60 -8.52 -1.93
C CYS A 28 -9.27 -8.60 -1.18
N ILE A 29 -8.19 -8.09 -1.78
CA ILE A 29 -6.82 -8.25 -1.26
C ILE A 29 -6.01 -7.00 -1.58
N MET A 30 -5.13 -6.60 -0.66
CA MET A 30 -4.05 -5.65 -0.91
C MET A 30 -2.70 -6.34 -0.75
N VAL A 31 -1.80 -6.10 -1.70
CA VAL A 31 -0.42 -6.61 -1.65
C VAL A 31 0.54 -5.44 -1.74
N VAL A 32 1.53 -5.42 -0.86
CA VAL A 32 2.65 -4.48 -0.86
C VAL A 32 3.88 -5.28 -1.25
N ASP A 33 4.35 -5.05 -2.46
CA ASP A 33 5.61 -5.62 -2.94
C ASP A 33 6.80 -4.77 -2.46
N GLU A 34 7.98 -5.38 -2.39
CA GLU A 34 9.19 -4.77 -1.84
C GLU A 34 8.98 -4.06 -0.49
N ALA A 35 8.25 -4.73 0.40
CA ALA A 35 7.89 -4.20 1.72
C ALA A 35 9.09 -3.79 2.58
N HIS A 36 10.28 -4.31 2.26
CA HIS A 36 11.54 -3.92 2.84
C HIS A 36 11.80 -2.40 2.73
N LEU A 37 11.32 -1.74 1.67
CA LEU A 37 11.44 -0.28 1.46
C LEU A 37 10.70 0.58 2.51
N ILE A 38 9.89 -0.04 3.38
CA ILE A 38 9.23 0.66 4.49
C ILE A 38 10.22 0.95 5.63
N ASP A 39 11.14 0.03 5.92
CA ASP A 39 11.97 0.02 7.15
C ASP A 39 13.47 -0.09 6.88
N LEU A 40 13.88 -0.69 5.75
CA LEU A 40 15.29 -0.78 5.37
C LEU A 40 15.80 0.60 4.91
N TRP A 41 16.37 1.28 5.90
CA TRP A 41 17.29 2.43 5.85
C TRP A 41 16.65 3.81 5.80
N GLY A 42 16.99 4.64 6.78
CA GLY A 42 16.79 6.09 6.81
C GLY A 42 17.50 6.88 5.69
N LEU A 43 17.75 6.26 4.54
CA LEU A 43 18.29 6.86 3.33
C LEU A 43 17.28 6.63 2.20
N SER A 44 16.40 7.61 1.99
CA SER A 44 15.97 8.12 0.67
C SER A 44 15.60 7.18 -0.49
N ILE A 45 15.41 5.86 -0.34
CA ILE A 45 15.24 4.99 -1.52
C ILE A 45 13.84 5.10 -2.14
N ARG A 46 12.76 5.30 -1.35
CA ARG A 46 11.44 5.71 -1.89
C ARG A 46 10.46 6.19 -0.81
N PRO A 47 10.41 7.49 -0.48
CA PRO A 47 9.62 8.03 0.64
C PRO A 47 8.13 7.65 0.62
N SER A 48 7.56 7.47 -0.57
CA SER A 48 6.17 7.08 -0.80
C SER A 48 5.77 5.78 -0.09
N TYR A 49 6.71 4.84 0.10
CA TYR A 49 6.45 3.57 0.82
C TYR A 49 6.06 3.78 2.29
N LYS A 50 6.58 4.83 2.95
CA LYS A 50 6.22 5.15 4.35
C LYS A 50 4.74 5.50 4.50
N LYS A 51 4.08 5.92 3.42
CA LYS A 51 2.66 6.32 3.44
C LYS A 51 1.71 5.14 3.19
N ILE A 52 2.21 3.93 2.96
CA ILE A 52 1.35 2.75 2.74
C ILE A 52 0.43 2.47 3.94
N GLY A 53 0.89 2.74 5.16
CA GLY A 53 0.06 2.61 6.38
C GLY A 53 -1.21 3.47 6.36
N TRP A 54 -1.19 4.62 5.68
CA TRP A 54 -2.34 5.51 5.51
C TRP A 54 -3.42 4.94 4.58
N ILE A 55 -3.02 4.06 3.66
CA ILE A 55 -3.96 3.37 2.77
C ILE A 55 -4.62 2.22 3.53
N ARG A 56 -3.85 1.53 4.38
CA ARG A 56 -4.38 0.49 5.27
C ARG A 56 -5.50 1.03 6.15
N SER A 57 -5.40 2.27 6.64
CA SER A 57 -6.47 2.89 7.43
C SER A 57 -7.74 3.26 6.63
N ARG A 58 -7.64 3.37 5.29
CA ARG A 58 -8.78 3.60 4.38
C ARG A 58 -9.41 2.33 3.86
N ALA A 59 -8.64 1.26 3.77
CA ALA A 59 -9.16 -0.04 3.39
C ALA A 59 -10.15 -0.55 4.43
N ARG A 60 -11.16 -1.31 3.99
CA ARG A 60 -12.10 -1.94 4.92
C ARG A 60 -11.37 -2.96 5.78
N ARG A 61 -11.74 -3.03 7.06
CA ARG A 61 -11.06 -3.87 8.07
C ARG A 61 -10.98 -5.37 7.70
N HIS A 62 -11.92 -5.87 6.89
CA HIS A 62 -11.93 -7.26 6.45
C HIS A 62 -10.98 -7.56 5.28
N VAL A 63 -10.43 -6.55 4.61
CA VAL A 63 -9.54 -6.76 3.46
C VAL A 63 -8.16 -7.19 3.99
N PRO A 64 -7.70 -8.43 3.72
CA PRO A 64 -6.35 -8.86 4.08
C PRO A 64 -5.30 -8.02 3.35
N MET A 65 -4.16 -7.83 4.02
CA MET A 65 -2.99 -7.17 3.45
C MET A 65 -1.79 -8.09 3.58
N PHE A 66 -1.10 -8.31 2.46
CA PHE A 66 0.14 -9.05 2.40
C PHE A 66 1.29 -8.09 2.13
N ALA A 67 2.38 -8.28 2.87
CA ALA A 67 3.65 -7.61 2.62
C ALA A 67 4.61 -8.69 2.10
N VAL A 68 5.12 -8.52 0.89
CA VAL A 68 6.03 -9.46 0.26
C VAL A 68 7.35 -8.76 -0.03
N THR A 69 8.44 -9.49 0.17
CA THR A 69 9.76 -9.02 -0.18
C THR A 69 10.73 -10.19 -0.25
N ALA A 70 11.75 -10.07 -1.09
CA ALA A 70 12.86 -11.02 -1.12
C ALA A 70 13.90 -10.76 -0.01
N THR A 71 14.00 -9.52 0.47
CA THR A 71 15.07 -9.07 1.37
C THR A 71 14.48 -8.52 2.67
N LEU A 72 14.73 -9.19 3.79
CA LEU A 72 14.35 -8.67 5.11
C LEU A 72 15.50 -8.94 6.08
N GLN A 73 16.02 -7.88 6.69
CA GLN A 73 17.00 -8.01 7.77
C GLN A 73 16.25 -8.21 9.09
N LYS A 74 16.73 -9.13 9.93
CA LYS A 74 16.23 -9.26 11.31
C LYS A 74 16.62 -7.98 12.07
N LYS A 75 15.63 -7.36 12.72
CA LYS A 75 15.87 -6.33 13.73
C LYS A 75 16.56 -6.92 14.95
#